data_AF-A0A2T0B3L7-F1
#
_entry.id   AF-A0A2T0B3L7-F1
#
_cell.length_a   1.000
_cell.length_b   1.000
_cell.length_c   1.000
_cell.angle_alpha   90.00
_cell.angle_beta   90.00
_cell.angle_gamma   90.00
#
_symmetry.space_group_name_H-M   'P 1'
#
loop_
_entity.id
_entity.type
_entity.pdbx_description
1 polymer ?
#
loop_
_entity_poly.entity_id
_entity_poly.type
_entity_poly.pdbx_seq_one_letter_code
_entity_poly.pdbx_strand_id
1 'polypeptide(L)' 'MNRETIKFIKLLKDYRGIFPRQTIKTLRGQALAGDIEGAKKGLKKEVSKYARAI' A
#
# COMPACT_ATOMS: atom_id res chain seq x y z
N MET A 1 2.92 16.94 4.71
CA MET A 1 2.52 15.52 4.60
C MET A 1 2.55 14.89 5.98
N ASN A 2 1.49 14.17 6.38
CA ASN A 2 1.38 13.63 7.74
C ASN A 2 2.46 12.56 8.00
N ARG A 3 2.94 12.44 9.25
CA ARG A 3 3.97 11.46 9.67
C ARG A 3 3.53 10.03 9.34
N GLU A 4 2.23 9.78 9.43
CA GLU A 4 1.66 8.48 9.10
C GLU A 4 1.78 8.15 7.60
N THR A 5 1.47 9.11 6.72
CA THR A 5 1.63 8.98 5.27
C THR A 5 3.08 8.69 4.88
N ILE A 6 4.05 9.37 5.53
CA ILE A 6 5.47 9.12 5.29
C ILE A 6 5.84 7.67 5.63
N LYS A 7 5.40 7.18 6.80
CA LYS A 7 5.64 5.80 7.23
C LYS A 7 5.01 4.80 6.26
N PHE A 8 3.77 5.05 5.86
CA PHE A 8 3.05 4.18 4.93
C PHE A 8 3.73 4.10 3.55
N ILE A 9 4.14 5.23 2.98
CA ILE A 9 4.85 5.26 1.69
C ILE A 9 6.21 4.54 1.78
N LYS A 10 6.92 4.64 2.92
CA LYS A 10 8.14 3.87 3.14
C LYS A 10 7.85 2.37 3.17
N LEU A 11 6.82 1.94 3.89
CA LEU A 11 6.39 0.55 3.96
C LEU A 11 5.98 -0.03 2.60
N LEU A 12 5.35 0.76 1.73
CA LEU A 12 5.04 0.34 0.35
C LEU A 12 6.28 -0.02 -0.48
N LYS A 13 7.48 0.43 -0.10
CA LYS A 13 8.72 0.07 -0.82
C LYS A 13 9.08 -1.41 -0.65
N ASP A 14 8.77 -1.99 0.50
CA ASP A 14 9.09 -3.39 0.81
C ASP A 14 8.32 -4.36 -0.09
N TYR A 15 7.20 -3.90 -0.67
CA TYR A 15 6.35 -4.70 -1.55
C TYR A 15 6.66 -4.54 -3.05
N ARG A 16 7.68 -3.78 -3.45
CA ARG A 16 7.99 -3.49 -4.87
C ARG A 16 8.31 -4.69 -5.75
N GLY A 17 8.69 -5.82 -5.16
CA GLY A 17 8.91 -7.10 -5.85
C GLY A 17 7.80 -8.13 -5.64
N ILE A 18 6.81 -7.83 -4.77
CA ILE A 18 5.73 -8.74 -4.40
C ILE A 18 4.45 -8.34 -5.12
N PHE A 19 4.13 -7.04 -5.12
CA PHE A 19 2.90 -6.52 -5.70
C PHE A 19 3.11 -5.97 -7.11
N PRO A 20 2.05 -5.95 -7.93
CA PRO A 20 2.10 -5.31 -9.22
C PRO A 20 2.40 -3.82 -9.04
N ARG A 21 3.22 -3.26 -9.92
CA ARG A 21 3.58 -1.84 -9.91
C ARG A 21 2.35 -0.93 -9.82
N GLN A 22 1.25 -1.32 -10.44
CA GLN A 22 0.01 -0.56 -10.43
C GLN A 22 -0.61 -0.49 -9.04
N THR A 23 -0.65 -1.59 -8.28
CA THR A 23 -1.21 -1.54 -6.92
C THR A 23 -0.40 -0.62 -6.02
N ILE A 24 0.93 -0.68 -6.09
CA ILE A 24 1.80 0.20 -5.30
C ILE A 24 1.55 1.67 -5.65
N LYS A 25 1.36 1.99 -6.93
CA LYS A 25 1.01 3.35 -7.37
C LYS A 25 -0.35 3.78 -6.82
N THR A 26 -1.36 2.91 -6.87
CA THR A 26 -2.71 3.20 -6.36
C THR A 26 -2.70 3.45 -4.85
N LEU A 27 -2.12 2.56 -4.06
CA LEU A 27 -2.05 2.69 -2.59
C LEU A 27 -1.26 3.95 -2.19
N ARG A 28 -0.18 4.26 -2.92
CA ARG A 28 0.58 5.50 -2.73
C ARG A 28 -0.26 6.73 -3.08
N GLY A 29 -1.02 6.69 -4.17
CA GLY A 29 -1.90 7.77 -4.61
C GLY A 29 -2.98 8.08 -3.57
N GLN A 30 -3.65 7.05 -3.04
CA GLN A 30 -4.64 7.19 -1.96
C GLN A 30 -4.02 7.84 -0.71
N ALA A 31 -2.86 7.36 -0.26
CA ALA A 31 -2.19 7.92 0.90
C ALA A 31 -1.75 9.39 0.69
N LEU A 32 -1.36 9.76 -0.53
CA LEU A 32 -1.02 11.15 -0.89
C LEU A 32 -2.23 12.06 -0.99
N ALA A 33 -3.39 11.53 -1.40
CA ALA A 33 -4.66 12.24 -1.45
C ALA A 33 -5.32 12.44 -0.07
N GLY A 34 -4.72 11.90 1.00
CA GLY A 34 -5.23 11.99 2.37
C GLY A 34 -6.04 10.77 2.82
N ASP A 35 -6.35 9.84 1.92
CA ASP A 35 -7.05 8.59 2.23
C ASP A 35 -6.07 7.49 2.67
N ILE A 36 -5.47 7.68 3.84
CA ILE A 36 -4.51 6.71 4.38
C ILE A 36 -5.18 5.44 4.91
N GLU A 37 -6.41 5.55 5.43
CA GLU A 37 -7.16 4.39 5.91
C GLU A 37 -7.60 3.48 4.76
N GLY A 38 -8.10 4.06 3.66
CA GLY A 38 -8.39 3.33 2.44
C GLY A 38 -7.15 2.63 1.89
N ALA A 39 -6.01 3.33 1.88
CA ALA A 39 -4.74 2.73 1.46
C ALA A 39 -4.31 1.55 2.35
N LYS A 40 -4.43 1.65 3.68
CA LYS A 40 -4.12 0.53 4.60
C LYS A 40 -5.05 -0.66 4.38
N LYS A 41 -6.35 -0.43 4.18
CA LYS A 41 -7.33 -1.49 3.87
C LYS A 41 -7.00 -2.18 2.54
N GLY A 42 -6.67 -1.41 1.52
CA GLY A 42 -6.25 -1.92 0.21
C GLY A 42 -4.99 -2.79 0.31
N LEU A 43 -4.00 -2.33 1.07
CA LEU A 43 -2.78 -3.10 1.33
C LEU A 43 -3.07 -4.44 2.01
N LYS A 44 -3.88 -4.45 3.08
CA LYS A 44 -4.24 -5.69 3.79
C LYS A 44 -4.92 -6.69 2.86
N LYS A 45 -5.81 -6.21 1.97
CA LYS A 45 -6.51 -7.05 0.98
C LYS A 45 -5.54 -7.67 -0.03
N GLU A 46 -4.57 -6.89 -0.52
CA GLU A 46 -3.51 -7.40 -1.40
C GLU A 46 -2.67 -8.47 -0.69
N VAL A 47 -2.15 -8.18 0.52
CA VAL A 47 -1.37 -9.14 1.30
C VAL A 47 -2.16 -10.46 1.49
N SER A 48 -3.43 -10.39 1.89
CA SER A 48 -4.27 -11.58 2.05
C SER A 48 -4.48 -12.36 0.76
N LYS A 49 -4.52 -11.70 -0.40
CA LYS A 49 -4.63 -12.36 -1.71
C LYS A 49 -3.37 -13.15 -2.04
N TYR A 50 -2.20 -12.58 -1.78
CA TYR A 50 -0.91 -13.23 -2.02
C TYR A 50 -0.63 -14.34 -1.01
N ALA A 51 -0.95 -14.14 0.27
CA ALA A 51 -0.79 -15.17 1.31
C ALA A 51 -1.67 -16.42 1.08
N ARG A 52 -2.75 -16.29 0.31
CA ARG A 52 -3.65 -17.40 -0.03
C ARG A 52 -3.28 -18.09 -1.36
N ALA A 53 -2.28 -17.56 -2.06
CA ALA A 53 -1.78 -18.09 -3.32
C ALA A 53 -0.50 -18.94 -3.16
N ILE A 54 0.01 -19.04 -1.92
CA ILE A 54 1.09 -19.94 -1.48
C ILE A 54 0.44 -21.00 -0.61
#